data_AF-A0AA50E1A5-F1
#
_entry.id   AF-A0AA50E1A5-F1
#
_cell.length_a   1.000
_cell.length_b   1.000
_cell.length_c   1.000
_cell.angle_alpha   90.00
_cell.angle_beta   90.00
_cell.angle_gamma   90.00
#
_symmetry.space_group_name_H-M   'P 1'
#
loop_
_entity.id
_entity.type
_entity.pdbx_description
1 polymer ?
#
loop_
_entity_poly.entity_id
_entity_poly.type
_entity_poly.pdbx_seq_one_letter_code
_entity_poly.pdbx_strand_id
1 'polypeptide(L)'
;MAKKHHLAEFTDCTCLPLPVTLSDRLVNFPNPILNLLEKRLDKPDLIHGIDHYIFPSQKAINLLTIHDLTFLKFPEFVPPIVQRYHQRILRCLPFAQGILTFAESTKREINEYYQFPLERIFVTPQASRYRGSQLSTEPSSPKINS
;
A
#
# COMPACT_ATOMS: atom_id res chain seq x y z
N MET A 1 12.84 -15.41 29.00
CA MET A 1 11.91 -16.35 28.33
C MET A 1 11.18 -15.61 27.23
N ALA A 2 11.39 -16.00 25.96
CA ALA A 2 10.93 -15.29 24.78
C ALA A 2 9.41 -15.46 24.57
N LYS A 3 8.69 -14.33 24.41
CA LYS A 3 7.23 -14.31 24.21
C LYS A 3 6.88 -14.50 22.73
N LYS A 4 6.08 -15.54 22.49
CA LYS A 4 5.41 -15.95 21.25
C LYS A 4 4.96 -14.76 20.39
N HIS A 5 5.48 -14.68 19.17
CA HIS A 5 5.00 -13.75 18.15
C HIS A 5 3.64 -14.23 17.62
N HIS A 6 2.56 -13.50 17.91
CA HIS A 6 1.23 -13.69 17.31
C HIS A 6 1.16 -13.08 15.90
N LEU A 7 2.14 -13.37 15.05
CA LEU A 7 1.92 -13.29 13.62
C LEU A 7 1.57 -14.72 13.24
N ALA A 8 0.32 -14.97 12.88
CA ALA A 8 -0.07 -16.27 12.36
C ALA A 8 0.98 -16.68 11.30
N GLU A 9 1.55 -17.87 11.45
CA GLU A 9 2.46 -18.44 10.47
C GLU A 9 1.68 -18.56 9.17
N PHE A 10 1.84 -17.58 8.27
CA PHE A 10 1.32 -17.67 6.92
C PHE A 10 1.98 -18.88 6.28
N THR A 11 1.22 -19.96 6.19
CA THR A 11 1.75 -21.29 5.90
C THR A 11 2.17 -21.41 4.43
N ASP A 12 1.57 -20.57 3.56
CA ASP A 12 1.81 -20.55 2.12
C ASP A 12 2.21 -19.14 1.64
N CYS A 13 3.42 -18.70 2.00
CA CYS A 13 4.01 -17.48 1.43
C CYS A 13 4.86 -17.81 0.20
N THR A 14 4.32 -17.55 -1.00
CA THR A 14 5.11 -17.60 -2.23
C THR A 14 5.76 -16.24 -2.48
N CYS A 15 7.08 -16.13 -2.32
CA CYS A 15 7.83 -14.91 -2.65
C CYS A 15 8.47 -15.06 -4.03
N LEU A 16 8.06 -14.20 -4.98
CA LEU A 16 8.68 -14.12 -6.31
C LEU A 16 9.73 -13.00 -6.30
N PRO A 17 11.03 -13.31 -6.48
CA PRO A 17 12.07 -12.28 -6.56
C PRO A 17 11.98 -11.58 -7.91
N LEU A 18 11.10 -10.60 -8.03
CA LEU A 18 10.97 -9.76 -9.22
C LEU A 18 11.86 -8.51 -9.05
N PRO A 19 12.90 -8.32 -9.89
CA PRO A 19 13.64 -7.07 -9.90
C PRO A 19 12.70 -5.88 -10.14
N VAL A 20 12.93 -4.77 -9.44
CA VAL A 20 12.10 -3.55 -9.56
C VAL A 20 11.97 -3.07 -11.01
N THR A 21 13.05 -3.18 -11.79
CA THR A 21 13.07 -2.87 -13.23
C THR A 21 12.16 -3.77 -14.06
N LEU A 22 12.01 -5.04 -13.68
CA LEU A 22 11.11 -5.97 -14.34
C LEU A 22 9.66 -5.66 -13.97
N SER A 23 9.39 -5.30 -12.71
CA SER A 23 8.05 -4.90 -12.26
C SER A 23 7.52 -3.71 -13.07
N ASP A 24 8.35 -2.68 -13.30
CA ASP A 24 8.00 -1.53 -14.13
C ASP A 24 7.69 -1.89 -15.59
N ARG A 25 8.34 -2.93 -16.14
CA ARG A 25 8.07 -3.39 -17.51
C ARG A 25 6.83 -4.27 -17.58
N LEU A 26 6.58 -5.11 -16.58
CA LEU A 26 5.37 -5.91 -16.47
C LEU A 26 4.12 -5.03 -16.33
N VAL A 27 4.26 -3.88 -15.67
CA VAL A 27 3.23 -2.83 -15.55
C VAL A 27 2.81 -2.24 -16.92
N ASN A 28 3.72 -2.23 -17.90
CA ASN A 28 3.49 -1.68 -19.23
C ASN A 28 3.08 -2.74 -20.26
N PHE A 29 3.19 -4.04 -19.94
CA PHE A 29 2.90 -5.12 -20.86
C PHE A 29 1.45 -5.59 -20.71
N PRO A 30 0.65 -5.62 -21.80
CA PRO A 30 -0.70 -6.15 -21.74
C PRO A 30 -0.67 -7.66 -21.45
N ASN A 31 -1.65 -8.08 -20.65
CA ASN A 31 -2.32 -9.37 -20.41
C ASN A 31 -1.59 -10.75 -20.40
N PRO A 32 -0.93 -11.29 -21.46
CA PRO A 32 -0.42 -12.68 -21.48
C PRO A 32 0.43 -13.14 -20.29
N ILE A 33 1.34 -12.31 -19.78
CA ILE A 33 2.24 -12.72 -18.68
C ILE A 33 1.48 -12.77 -17.34
N LEU A 34 0.49 -11.91 -17.15
CA LEU A 34 -0.29 -11.84 -15.92
C LEU A 34 -1.15 -13.09 -15.74
N ASN A 35 -1.83 -13.54 -16.80
CA ASN A 35 -2.56 -14.82 -16.79
C ASN A 35 -1.65 -16.02 -16.48
N LEU A 36 -0.37 -15.96 -16.85
CA LEU A 36 0.59 -17.01 -16.53
C LEU A 36 1.01 -16.97 -15.06
N LEU A 37 1.21 -15.77 -14.50
CA LEU A 37 1.51 -15.57 -13.08
C LEU A 37 0.31 -15.95 -12.21
N GLU A 38 -0.91 -15.60 -12.58
CA GLU A 38 -2.13 -16.04 -11.88
C GLU A 38 -2.22 -17.56 -11.75
N LYS A 39 -1.83 -18.31 -12.80
CA LYS A 39 -1.79 -19.78 -12.76
C LYS A 39 -0.74 -20.32 -11.79
N ARG A 40 0.33 -19.57 -11.53
CA ARG A 40 1.39 -19.95 -10.58
C ARG A 40 1.12 -19.46 -9.15
N LEU A 41 0.29 -18.45 -8.96
CA LEU A 41 -0.04 -17.83 -7.68
C LEU A 41 -1.18 -18.53 -6.93
N ASP A 42 -1.55 -19.74 -7.34
CA ASP A 42 -2.54 -20.61 -6.70
C ASP A 42 -3.93 -19.96 -6.45
N LYS A 43 -4.36 -19.07 -7.36
CA LYS A 43 -5.66 -18.38 -7.33
C LYS A 43 -5.89 -17.57 -6.03
N PRO A 44 -5.24 -16.41 -5.88
CA PRO A 44 -5.45 -15.57 -4.70
C PRO A 44 -6.90 -15.04 -4.63
N ASP A 45 -7.45 -14.95 -3.42
CA ASP A 45 -8.74 -14.28 -3.17
C ASP A 45 -8.60 -12.75 -3.16
N LEU A 46 -7.40 -12.25 -2.79
CA LEU A 46 -7.08 -10.83 -2.65
C LEU A 46 -5.68 -10.52 -3.18
N ILE A 47 -5.57 -9.48 -3.99
CA ILE A 47 -4.31 -8.84 -4.39
C ILE A 47 -4.30 -7.43 -3.81
N HIS A 48 -3.23 -7.11 -3.10
CA HIS A 48 -3.05 -5.81 -2.48
C HIS A 48 -1.83 -5.08 -3.05
N GLY A 49 -2.08 -3.99 -3.75
CA GLY A 49 -1.08 -3.10 -4.33
C GLY A 49 -0.63 -2.02 -3.35
N ILE A 50 0.48 -2.24 -2.64
CA ILE A 50 0.94 -1.36 -1.56
C ILE A 50 1.74 -0.13 -2.01
N ASP A 51 2.19 -0.08 -3.27
CA ASP A 51 3.00 1.01 -3.83
C ASP A 51 2.38 1.53 -5.15
N HIS A 52 1.17 2.09 -5.04
CA HIS A 52 0.49 2.79 -6.13
C HIS A 52 0.27 1.95 -7.40
N TYR A 53 0.30 0.63 -7.26
CA TYR A 53 0.12 -0.30 -8.36
C TYR A 53 -0.44 -1.64 -7.88
N ILE A 54 -1.38 -2.18 -8.64
CA ILE A 54 -1.92 -3.52 -8.46
C ILE A 54 -1.66 -4.32 -9.75
N PHE A 55 -1.21 -5.56 -9.60
CA PHE A 55 -1.27 -6.53 -10.69
C PHE A 55 -2.73 -6.93 -10.90
N PRO A 56 -3.35 -6.61 -12.05
CA PRO A 56 -4.77 -6.90 -12.24
C PRO A 56 -5.02 -8.39 -12.18
N SER A 57 -5.98 -8.79 -11.36
CA SER A 57 -6.57 -10.12 -11.44
C SER A 57 -8.08 -10.06 -11.67
N GLN A 58 -8.57 -10.98 -12.50
CA GLN A 58 -10.00 -11.14 -12.75
C GLN A 58 -10.69 -12.02 -11.68
N LYS A 59 -9.91 -12.78 -10.92
CA LYS A 59 -10.42 -13.76 -9.94
C LYS A 59 -10.29 -13.29 -8.50
N ALA A 60 -9.41 -12.34 -8.25
CA ALA A 60 -9.17 -11.77 -6.93
C ALA A 60 -9.84 -10.41 -6.76
N ILE A 61 -10.08 -10.03 -5.51
CA ILE A 61 -10.30 -8.64 -5.13
C ILE A 61 -8.97 -7.90 -5.29
N ASN A 62 -8.98 -6.74 -5.95
CA ASN A 62 -7.83 -5.87 -6.16
C ASN A 62 -7.98 -4.63 -5.28
N LEU A 63 -7.13 -4.51 -4.26
CA LEU A 63 -7.06 -3.35 -3.37
C LEU A 63 -5.80 -2.53 -3.64
N LEU A 64 -5.92 -1.21 -3.66
CA LEU A 64 -4.80 -0.28 -3.88
C LEU A 64 -4.55 0.51 -2.60
N THR A 65 -3.30 0.61 -2.13
CA THR A 65 -2.94 1.64 -1.16
C THR A 65 -2.44 2.88 -1.87
N ILE A 66 -3.01 4.02 -1.52
CA ILE A 66 -2.52 5.36 -1.88
C ILE A 66 -2.11 6.06 -0.59
N HIS A 67 -0.81 6.33 -0.46
CA HIS A 67 -0.24 6.94 0.75
C HIS A 67 -0.60 8.42 0.83
N ASP A 68 -0.30 9.15 -0.24
CA ASP A 68 -0.64 10.56 -0.42
C ASP A 68 -0.69 10.91 -1.91
N LEU A 69 -1.24 12.08 -2.22
CA LEU A 69 -1.29 12.65 -3.57
C LEU A 69 -0.51 13.96 -3.67
N THR A 70 0.50 14.13 -2.82
CA THR A 70 1.32 15.36 -2.74
C THR A 70 1.99 15.67 -4.08
N PHE A 71 2.39 14.63 -4.82
CA PHE A 71 3.00 14.75 -6.14
C PHE A 71 2.07 15.33 -7.22
N LEU A 72 0.75 15.33 -7.00
CA LEU A 72 -0.21 16.02 -7.88
C LEU A 72 -0.36 17.49 -7.53
N LYS A 73 -0.23 17.82 -6.24
CA LYS A 73 -0.36 19.19 -5.72
C LYS A 73 0.88 20.04 -5.98
N PHE A 74 2.04 19.39 -5.91
CA PHE A 74 3.36 20.05 -5.91
C PHE A 74 4.30 19.37 -6.91
N PRO A 75 3.93 19.27 -8.20
CA PRO A 75 4.70 18.54 -9.21
C PRO A 75 6.13 19.07 -9.42
N GLU A 76 6.37 20.34 -9.09
CA GLU A 76 7.67 21.00 -9.18
C GLU A 76 8.68 20.56 -8.10
N PHE A 77 8.17 20.00 -7.00
CA PHE A 77 8.99 19.56 -5.86
C PHE A 77 9.27 18.06 -5.84
N VAL A 78 8.73 17.31 -6.81
CA VAL A 78 8.87 15.85 -6.87
C VAL A 78 9.74 15.41 -8.04
N PRO A 79 10.63 14.41 -7.84
CA PRO A 79 11.41 13.84 -8.93
C PRO A 79 10.52 13.30 -10.06
N PRO A 80 10.96 13.35 -11.34
CA PRO A 80 10.17 12.86 -12.48
C PRO A 80 9.73 11.40 -12.37
N ILE A 81 10.44 10.57 -11.61
CA ILE A 81 10.06 9.18 -11.37
C ILE A 81 8.73 9.08 -10.60
N VAL A 82 8.46 10.00 -9.68
CA VAL A 82 7.24 10.05 -8.86
C VAL A 82 6.04 10.47 -9.70
N GLN A 83 6.25 11.27 -10.75
CA GLN A 83 5.18 11.61 -11.70
C GLN A 83 4.62 10.37 -12.42
N ARG A 84 5.42 9.30 -12.55
CA ARG A 84 4.93 8.02 -13.11
C ARG A 84 3.90 7.35 -12.21
N TYR A 85 3.86 7.65 -10.91
CA TYR A 85 2.88 7.08 -9.99
C TYR A 85 1.46 7.48 -10.37
N HIS A 86 1.26 8.72 -10.84
CA HIS A 86 -0.02 9.15 -11.37
C HIS A 86 -0.53 8.20 -12.48
N GLN A 87 0.33 7.89 -13.46
CA GLN A 87 0.00 6.99 -14.56
C GLN A 87 -0.19 5.53 -14.11
N ARG A 88 0.50 5.09 -13.04
CA ARG A 88 0.29 3.75 -12.45
C ARG A 88 -1.07 3.65 -11.77
N ILE A 89 -1.43 4.66 -10.99
CA ILE A 89 -2.74 4.74 -10.33
C ILE A 89 -3.85 4.73 -11.37
N LEU A 90 -3.78 5.60 -12.39
CA LEU A 90 -4.79 5.67 -13.46
C LEU A 90 -5.00 4.32 -14.16
N ARG A 91 -3.94 3.52 -14.30
CA ARG A 91 -4.05 2.17 -14.88
C ARG A 91 -4.74 1.18 -13.96
N CYS A 92 -4.64 1.36 -12.64
CA CYS A 92 -5.22 0.46 -11.65
C CYS A 92 -6.69 0.77 -11.35
N LEU A 93 -7.09 2.04 -11.42
CA LEU A 93 -8.46 2.47 -11.09
C LEU A 93 -9.58 1.66 -11.78
N PRO A 94 -9.49 1.30 -13.08
CA PRO A 94 -10.56 0.58 -13.77
C PRO A 94 -10.87 -0.81 -13.19
N PHE A 95 -9.91 -1.42 -12.49
CA PHE A 95 -10.06 -2.77 -11.93
C PHE A 95 -9.85 -2.83 -10.42
N ALA A 96 -9.62 -1.69 -9.76
CA ALA A 96 -9.55 -1.59 -8.31
C ALA A 96 -10.95 -1.67 -7.71
N GLN A 97 -11.19 -2.63 -6.82
CA GLN A 97 -12.45 -2.73 -6.09
C GLN A 97 -12.47 -1.85 -4.83
N GLY A 98 -11.30 -1.45 -4.32
CA GLY A 98 -11.20 -0.54 -3.18
C GLY A 98 -9.83 0.10 -3.03
N ILE A 99 -9.78 1.23 -2.33
CA ILE A 99 -8.56 1.97 -2.03
C ILE A 99 -8.38 2.11 -0.52
N LEU A 100 -7.18 1.81 -0.03
CA LEU A 100 -6.74 2.08 1.33
C LEU A 100 -5.93 3.38 1.36
N THR A 101 -6.16 4.22 2.35
CA THR A 101 -5.36 5.42 2.61
C THR A 101 -5.24 5.67 4.11
N PHE A 102 -4.40 6.60 4.53
CA PHE A 102 -4.10 6.81 5.95
C PHE A 102 -4.75 8.05 6.55
N ALA A 103 -5.32 8.93 5.71
CA ALA A 103 -5.95 10.16 6.14
C ALA A 103 -7.25 10.45 5.38
N GLU A 104 -8.21 11.05 6.09
CA GLU A 104 -9.46 11.55 5.50
C GLU A 104 -9.24 12.65 4.45
N SER A 105 -8.17 13.45 4.59
CA SER A 105 -7.76 14.42 3.57
C SER A 105 -7.41 13.72 2.26
N THR A 106 -6.57 12.68 2.33
CA THR A 106 -6.17 11.91 1.15
C THR A 106 -7.37 11.19 0.52
N LYS A 107 -8.31 10.69 1.33
CA LYS A 107 -9.57 10.12 0.82
C LYS A 107 -10.36 11.13 -0.03
N ARG A 108 -10.51 12.37 0.42
CA ARG A 108 -11.18 13.43 -0.36
C ARG A 108 -10.41 13.78 -1.62
N GLU A 109 -9.08 13.89 -1.52
CA GLU A 109 -8.21 14.17 -2.67
C GLU A 109 -8.32 13.07 -3.74
N ILE A 110 -8.36 11.79 -3.34
CA ILE A 110 -8.52 10.68 -4.28
C ILE A 110 -9.84 10.82 -5.05
N ASN A 111 -10.94 11.15 -4.35
CA ASN A 111 -12.21 11.41 -5.02
C ASN A 111 -12.14 12.65 -5.93
N GLU A 112 -11.49 13.73 -5.49
CA GLU A 112 -11.34 14.95 -6.29
C GLU A 112 -10.54 14.73 -7.57
N TYR A 113 -9.34 14.14 -7.47
CA TYR A 113 -8.43 13.94 -8.61
C TYR A 113 -8.84 12.79 -9.53
N TYR A 114 -9.39 11.71 -8.97
CA TYR A 114 -9.63 10.47 -9.71
C TYR A 114 -11.11 10.10 -9.83
N GLN A 115 -12.01 10.84 -9.19
CA GLN A 115 -13.46 10.55 -9.19
C GLN A 115 -13.77 9.12 -8.71
N PHE A 116 -12.91 8.55 -7.86
CA PHE A 116 -13.10 7.22 -7.31
C PHE A 116 -14.11 7.26 -6.15
N PRO A 117 -15.08 6.33 -6.08
CA PRO A 117 -16.19 6.44 -5.14
C PRO A 117 -15.75 6.43 -3.66
N LEU A 118 -16.19 7.42 -2.88
CA LEU A 118 -15.81 7.59 -1.47
C LEU A 118 -16.13 6.37 -0.59
N GLU A 119 -17.21 5.66 -0.90
CA GLU A 119 -17.64 4.44 -0.19
C GLU A 119 -16.69 3.25 -0.42
N ARG A 120 -15.83 3.33 -1.45
CA ARG A 120 -14.79 2.33 -1.75
C ARG A 120 -13.41 2.77 -1.29
N ILE A 121 -13.30 3.91 -0.60
CA ILE A 121 -12.05 4.41 -0.02
C ILE A 121 -12.10 4.26 1.49
N PHE A 122 -11.20 3.45 2.03
CA PHE A 122 -11.10 3.13 3.45
C PHE A 122 -9.89 3.81 4.07
N VAL A 123 -10.12 4.53 5.16
CA VAL A 123 -9.05 5.17 5.94
C VAL A 123 -8.59 4.21 7.02
N THR A 124 -7.33 3.79 6.96
CA THR A 124 -6.69 2.89 7.92
C THR A 124 -5.49 3.61 8.54
N PRO A 125 -5.61 4.23 9.72
CA PRO A 125 -4.50 4.94 10.35
C PRO A 125 -3.28 4.03 10.52
N GLN A 126 -2.07 4.55 10.26
CA GLN A 126 -0.85 3.79 10.50
C GLN A 126 -0.71 3.47 11.99
N ALA A 127 -0.45 2.21 12.30
CA ALA A 127 -0.22 1.78 13.66
C ALA A 127 1.08 2.39 14.20
N SER A 128 1.03 2.89 15.44
CA SER A 128 2.22 3.30 16.16
C SER A 128 3.13 2.09 16.43
N ARG A 129 4.44 2.27 16.22
CA ARG A 129 5.46 1.27 16.60
C ARG A 129 5.54 1.06 18.12
N TYR A 130 5.01 1.99 18.91
CA TYR A 130 5.01 1.90 20.37
C TYR A 130 4.01 0.84 20.83
N ARG A 131 4.53 -0.27 21.38
CA ARG A 131 3.74 -1.12 22.27
C ARG A 131 3.44 -0.30 23.52
N GLY A 132 2.17 -0.24 23.94
CA GLY A 132 1.70 0.56 25.08
C GLY A 132 2.37 0.29 26.44
N SER A 133 3.35 -0.60 26.52
CA SER A 133 4.14 -0.90 27.72
C SER A 133 5.34 0.03 27.98
N GLN A 134 5.60 1.04 27.14
CA GLN A 134 6.72 1.99 27.34
C GLN A 134 6.30 3.40 27.74
N LEU A 135 5.00 3.64 27.94
CA LEU A 135 4.52 4.91 28.50
C LEU A 135 4.44 4.77 30.03
N SER A 136 5.59 4.61 30.68
CA SER A 136 5.70 4.86 32.11
C SER A 136 5.63 6.38 32.32
N THR A 137 4.47 6.85 32.76
CA THR A 137 4.24 8.19 33.29
C THR A 137 4.92 8.33 34.64
N GLU A 138 6.24 8.43 34.68
CA GLU A 138 6.96 8.87 35.87
C GLU A 138 7.74 10.14 35.50
N PRO A 139 7.44 11.30 36.12
CA PRO A 139 8.22 12.51 35.90
C PRO A 139 9.63 12.26 36.43
N SER A 140 10.63 12.34 35.57
CA SER A 140 12.03 12.25 35.97
C SER A 140 12.40 13.45 36.84
N SER A 141 12.39 13.27 38.16
CA SER A 141 12.94 14.25 39.10
C SER A 141 14.43 14.47 38.79
N PRO A 142 14.91 15.73 38.75
CA PRO A 142 16.33 15.99 38.53
C PRO A 142 17.12 15.48 39.73
N LYS A 143 18.09 14.58 39.48
CA LYS A 143 19.07 14.18 40.50
C LYS A 143 20.02 15.36 40.73
N ILE A 144 19.81 16.08 41.82
CA ILE A 144 20.79 17.02 42.37
C ILE A 144 21.78 16.16 43.16
N ASN A 145 23.01 16.05 42.66
CA ASN A 145 24.09 15.38 43.35
C ASN A 145 24.71 16.38 44.34
N SER A 146 24.64 16.08 45.64
CA SER A 146 25.39 16.73 46.72
C SER A 146 26.69 15.97 46.99
#